data_AF-Q3LVF0-F1
#
_entry.id   AF-Q3LVF0-F1
#
_cell.length_a   1.000
_cell.length_b   1.000
_cell.length_c   1.000
_cell.angle_alpha   90.00
_cell.angle_beta   90.00
_cell.angle_gamma   90.00
#
_symmetry.space_group_name_H-M   'P 1'
#
loop_
_entity.id
_entity.type
_entity.pdbx_description
1 polymer ?
#
loop_
_entity_poly.entity_id
_entity_poly.type
_entity_poly.pdbx_seq_one_letter_code
_entity_poly.pdbx_strand_id
1 'polypeptide(L)' 'ECNHLSAAAILGLDGSIWAQSANFPQVKPEEVTGITNDFNEPGSLAPTGLFLGGNKYMVIQGEAGACIRGKKGPGGVTI' A
#
# COMPACT_ATOMS: atom_id res chain seq x y z
N GLU A 1 -6.56 -4.47 24.97
CA GLU A 1 -7.08 -5.29 23.86
C GLU A 1 -5.93 -5.63 22.93
N CYS A 2 -5.88 -6.87 22.43
CA CYS A 2 -4.83 -7.30 21.51
C CYS A 2 -5.31 -7.02 20.07
N ASN A 3 -4.75 -5.99 19.45
CA ASN A 3 -5.10 -5.61 18.08
C ASN A 3 -4.22 -6.37 17.08
N HIS A 4 -4.79 -6.71 15.94
CA HIS A 4 -4.07 -7.30 14.80
C HIS A 4 -4.44 -6.59 13.50
N LEU A 5 -3.59 -6.70 12.48
CA LEU A 5 -3.89 -6.20 11.14
C LEU A 5 -5.07 -6.98 10.54
N SER A 6 -5.90 -6.30 9.74
CA SER A 6 -7.02 -6.94 9.02
C SER A 6 -6.52 -7.85 7.89
N ALA A 7 -5.39 -7.48 7.26
CA ALA A 7 -4.67 -8.29 6.28
C ALA A 7 -3.21 -7.82 6.17
N ALA A 8 -2.33 -8.68 5.66
CA ALA A 8 -0.91 -8.38 5.39
C ALA A 8 -0.38 -9.21 4.22
N ALA A 9 0.66 -8.73 3.53
CA ALA A 9 1.37 -9.45 2.48
C ALA A 9 2.83 -9.01 2.35
N ILE A 10 3.63 -9.86 1.71
CA ILE A 10 4.99 -9.59 1.23
C ILE A 10 4.93 -9.73 -0.29
N LEU A 11 5.21 -8.63 -0.98
CA LEU A 11 5.17 -8.53 -2.43
C LEU A 11 6.59 -8.24 -2.95
N GLY A 12 6.97 -8.91 -4.03
CA GLY A 12 8.10 -8.50 -4.85
C GLY A 12 7.78 -7.18 -5.56
N LEU A 13 8.82 -6.41 -5.86
CA LEU A 13 8.70 -5.13 -6.57
C LEU A 13 8.18 -5.30 -8.02
N ASP A 14 8.24 -6.52 -8.54
CA ASP A 14 7.67 -6.97 -9.82
C ASP A 14 6.16 -7.27 -9.74
N GLY A 15 5.56 -7.20 -8.54
CA GLY A 15 4.17 -7.57 -8.28
C GLY A 15 3.95 -9.04 -7.93
N SER A 16 5.01 -9.84 -7.86
CA SER A 16 4.91 -11.25 -7.44
C SER A 16 4.56 -11.35 -5.96
N ILE A 17 3.68 -12.28 -5.58
CA ILE A 17 3.30 -12.47 -4.17
C ILE A 17 4.25 -13.49 -3.53
N TRP A 18 5.04 -13.06 -2.55
CA TRP A 18 5.93 -13.97 -1.80
C TRP A 18 5.18 -14.63 -0.64
N ALA A 19 4.32 -13.88 0.04
CA ALA A 19 3.44 -14.39 1.08
C ALA A 19 2.24 -13.45 1.26
N GLN A 20 1.07 -13.97 1.61
CA GLN A 20 -0.08 -13.14 1.97
C GLN A 20 -0.96 -13.82 3.02
N SER A 21 -1.62 -13.02 3.84
CA SER A 21 -2.70 -13.48 4.71
C SER A 21 -3.93 -13.89 3.89
N ALA A 22 -4.78 -14.76 4.43
CA ALA A 22 -5.94 -15.30 3.70
C ALA A 22 -6.92 -14.23 3.19
N ASN A 23 -7.05 -13.10 3.92
CA ASN A 23 -7.98 -12.02 3.59
C ASN A 23 -7.31 -10.85 2.85
N PHE A 24 -6.07 -11.02 2.38
CA PHE A 24 -5.40 -9.96 1.63
C PHE A 24 -6.07 -9.76 0.27
N PRO A 25 -6.40 -8.51 -0.09
CA PRO A 25 -7.08 -8.25 -1.35
C PRO A 25 -6.16 -8.56 -2.54
N GLN A 26 -6.76 -8.90 -3.67
CA GLN A 26 -6.02 -9.11 -4.91
C GLN A 26 -5.45 -7.79 -5.42
N VAL A 27 -4.13 -7.67 -5.44
CA VAL A 27 -3.42 -6.48 -5.88
C VAL A 27 -3.20 -6.56 -7.39
N LYS A 28 -3.36 -5.43 -8.07
CA LYS A 28 -3.11 -5.35 -9.50
C LYS A 28 -1.66 -4.91 -9.79
N PRO A 29 -1.04 -5.36 -10.89
CA PRO A 29 0.32 -4.94 -11.23
C PRO A 29 0.51 -3.42 -11.33
N GLU A 30 -0.51 -2.69 -11.79
CA GLU A 30 -0.48 -1.23 -11.86
C GLU A 30 -0.43 -0.56 -10.47
N GLU A 31 -1.01 -1.18 -9.44
CA GLU A 31 -0.98 -0.68 -8.06
C GLU A 31 0.43 -0.81 -7.49
N VAL A 32 1.07 -1.97 -7.70
CA VAL A 32 2.46 -2.20 -7.27
C VAL A 32 3.41 -1.26 -8.00
N THR A 33 3.22 -1.06 -9.30
CA THR A 33 4.03 -0.11 -10.08
C THR A 33 3.91 1.31 -9.52
N GLY A 34 2.69 1.76 -9.20
CA GLY A 34 2.47 3.07 -8.58
C GLY A 34 3.15 3.21 -7.21
N ILE A 35 3.09 2.17 -6.38
CA ILE A 35 3.78 2.12 -5.08
C ILE A 35 5.29 2.21 -5.25
N THR A 36 5.87 1.40 -6.14
CA THR A 36 7.31 1.41 -6.44
C THR A 36 7.76 2.78 -6.96
N ASN A 37 6.94 3.43 -7.79
CA ASN A 37 7.22 4.77 -8.28
C ASN A 37 7.21 5.81 -7.17
N ASP A 38 6.32 5.73 -6.18
CA ASP A 38 6.30 6.67 -5.04
C ASP A 38 7.49 6.48 -4.09
N PHE A 39 8.04 5.27 -3.99
CA PHE A 39 9.33 5.07 -3.32
C PHE A 39 10.50 5.75 -4.07
N ASN A 40 10.51 5.70 -5.40
CA ASN A 40 11.54 6.34 -6.23
C ASN A 40 11.36 7.87 -6.32
N GLU A 41 10.12 8.33 -6.41
CA GLU A 41 9.70 9.73 -6.53
C GLU A 41 8.65 10.04 -5.43
N PRO A 42 9.11 10.40 -4.22
CA PRO A 42 8.25 10.64 -3.07
C PRO A 42 7.18 11.70 -3.35
N GLY A 43 5.91 11.32 -3.18
CA GLY A 43 4.76 12.22 -3.34
C GLY A 43 4.07 12.10 -4.70
N SER A 44 4.53 11.24 -5.60
CA SER A 44 3.88 10.97 -6.89
C SER A 44 2.47 10.38 -6.73
N LEU A 45 2.19 9.66 -5.64
CA LEU A 45 0.84 9.14 -5.32
C LEU A 45 -0.07 10.14 -4.60
N ALA A 46 0.44 11.28 -4.12
CA ALA A 46 -0.38 12.23 -3.36
C ALA A 46 -1.57 12.83 -4.17
N PRO A 47 -1.42 13.17 -5.47
CA PRO A 47 -2.53 13.72 -6.26
C PRO A 47 -3.61 12.69 -6.63
N THR A 48 -3.21 11.44 -6.88
CA THR A 48 -4.09 10.37 -7.39
C THR A 48 -4.67 9.50 -6.27
N GLY A 49 -3.93 9.34 -5.17
CA GLY A 49 -4.21 8.46 -4.05
C GLY A 49 -3.52 7.10 -4.17
N LEU A 50 -3.28 6.45 -3.04
CA LEU A 50 -2.74 5.10 -2.98
C LEU A 50 -3.88 4.10 -3.25
N PHE A 51 -3.73 3.26 -4.28
CA PHE A 51 -4.66 2.18 -4.56
C PHE A 51 -4.08 0.85 -4.12
N LEU A 52 -4.86 0.07 -3.38
CA LEU A 52 -4.51 -1.30 -3.03
C LEU A 52 -5.76 -2.18 -3.07
N GLY A 53 -5.75 -3.17 -3.96
CA GLY A 53 -6.88 -4.08 -4.12
C GLY A 53 -8.17 -3.37 -4.52
N GLY A 54 -8.07 -2.36 -5.38
CA GLY A 54 -9.19 -1.52 -5.82
C GLY A 54 -9.68 -0.51 -4.79
N ASN A 55 -9.10 -0.47 -3.58
CA ASN A 55 -9.44 0.50 -2.55
C ASN A 55 -8.53 1.73 -2.66
N LYS A 56 -9.14 2.91 -2.78
CA LYS A 56 -8.43 4.19 -2.70
C LYS A 56 -8.18 4.61 -1.26
N TYR A 57 -6.94 4.94 -0.94
CA TYR A 57 -6.47 5.50 0.33
C TYR A 57 -5.90 6.91 0.09
N MET A 58 -6.18 7.82 1.02
CA MET A 58 -5.55 9.14 1.03
C MET A 58 -4.11 8.99 1.51
N VAL A 59 -3.14 9.42 0.71
CA VAL A 59 -1.74 9.42 1.10
C VAL A 59 -1.55 10.42 2.25
N ILE A 60 -0.89 9.97 3.32
CA ILE A 60 -0.53 10.80 4.48
C ILE A 60 0.98 10.77 4.67
N GLN A 61 1.49 11.58 5.59
CA GLN A 61 2.92 11.68 5.86
C GLN A 61 3.54 10.32 6.20
N GLY A 62 4.39 9.83 5.30
CA GLY A 62 5.27 8.67 5.47
C GLY A 62 6.74 9.10 5.62
N GLU A 63 7.65 8.24 5.19
CA GLU A 63 9.10 8.49 5.15
C GLU A 63 9.57 8.34 3.71
N ALA A 64 10.20 9.39 3.16
CA ALA A 64 10.61 9.42 1.76
C ALA A 64 11.56 8.27 1.42
N GLY A 65 11.17 7.42 0.47
CA GLY A 65 11.96 6.25 0.04
C GLY A 65 11.96 5.05 1.01
N ALA A 66 11.23 5.12 2.13
CA ALA A 66 11.25 4.06 3.15
C ALA A 66 9.87 3.61 3.62
N CYS A 67 8.88 4.50 3.68
CA CYS A 67 7.53 4.14 4.14
C CYS A 67 6.44 4.98 3.46
N ILE A 68 5.41 4.32 2.95
CA ILE A 68 4.22 4.96 2.41
C ILE A 68 3.03 4.64 3.32
N ARG A 69 2.26 5.66 3.68
CA ARG A 69 1.10 5.51 4.57
C ARG A 69 -0.17 6.02 3.89
N GLY A 70 -1.22 5.22 3.96
CA GLY A 70 -2.54 5.53 3.43
C GLY A 70 -3.61 5.48 4.49
N LYS A 71 -4.57 6.42 4.44
CA LYS A 71 -5.74 6.46 5.33
C LYS A 71 -7.04 6.28 4.55
N LYS A 72 -7.96 5.48 5.07
CA LYS A 72 -9.33 5.32 4.56
C LYS A 72 -10.31 5.24 5.73
N GLY A 73 -10.98 6.35 6.03
CA GLY A 73 -11.86 6.45 7.19
C GLY A 73 -11.10 6.19 8.50
N PRO A 74 -11.59 5.31 9.40
CA PRO A 74 -10.88 4.92 10.62
C PRO A 74 -9.74 3.91 10.37
N GLY A 75 -9.68 3.30 9.18
CA GLY A 75 -8.65 2.34 8.80
C GLY A 75 -7.52 2.96 7.98
N GLY A 76 -6.52 2.15 7.66
CA GLY A 76 -5.38 2.58 6.86
C GLY A 76 -4.55 1.41 6.35
N VAL A 77 -3.46 1.77 5.68
CA VAL A 77 -2.46 0.86 5.14
C VAL A 77 -1.08 1.46 5.36
N THR A 78 -0.09 0.61 5.57
CA THR A 78 1.32 0.99 5.62
C THR A 78 2.07 0.03 4.73
N ILE A 79 2.90 0.59 3.87
CA ILE A 79 3.78 -0.11 2.93
C ILE A 79 5.20 0.26 3.31
#